data_AF-A0A5C7QP61-F1
#
_entry.id   AF-A0A5C7QP61-F1
#
_cell.length_a   1.000
_cell.length_b   1.000
_cell.length_c   1.000
_cell.angle_alpha   90.00
_cell.angle_beta   90.00
_cell.angle_gamma   90.00
#
_symmetry.space_group_name_H-M   'P 1'
#
loop_
_entity.id
_entity.type
_entity.pdbx_description
1 polymer ?
#
loop_
_entity_poly.entity_id
_entity_poly.type
_entity_poly.pdbx_seq_one_letter_code
_entity_poly.pdbx_strand_id
1 'polypeptide(L)'
;MFKSFFPSPKLFFWSFALWSLVCVLTWFFFGEQLGQHLSFGGLFGYEYLIPPPSAPAVGTEAVEPAVNPGADFWFYQYMFYCYALFIGVWLYFSPHKWARWSVLGTALIIFVTWFQVHLDVLINDWFGSFYDAIQQALAKPNSITADDYYGQLLTFGQIALIAVTLSVFTRFFVSHWIFRWRTAMNDYYTSLWGRVRHIEGASQRVQEDTMRFSTIMESLGVSLVDSVMTLI
;
A
#
# COMPACT_ATOMS: atom_id res chain seq x y z
N MET A 1 -15.60 -14.45 -14.04
CA MET A 1 -15.75 -13.50 -12.91
C MET A 1 -14.88 -12.26 -13.09
N PHE A 2 -13.54 -12.33 -13.13
CA PHE A 2 -12.69 -11.12 -13.31
C PHE A 2 -13.02 -10.25 -14.53
N LYS A 3 -13.36 -10.85 -15.69
CA LYS A 3 -13.74 -10.12 -16.91
C LYS A 3 -14.94 -9.17 -16.75
N SER A 4 -15.77 -9.39 -15.74
CA SER A 4 -16.94 -8.53 -15.48
C SER A 4 -16.55 -7.18 -14.87
N PHE A 5 -15.38 -7.07 -14.25
CA PHE A 5 -14.99 -5.94 -13.43
C PHE A 5 -13.67 -5.30 -13.86
N PHE A 6 -12.66 -6.13 -14.15
CA PHE A 6 -11.36 -5.68 -14.62
C PHE A 6 -11.31 -5.59 -16.15
N PRO A 7 -10.75 -4.50 -16.71
CA PRO A 7 -10.48 -4.41 -18.13
C PRO A 7 -9.45 -5.46 -18.55
N SER A 8 -9.81 -6.37 -19.45
CA SER A 8 -8.94 -7.44 -19.97
C SER A 8 -8.04 -8.10 -18.89
N PRO A 9 -8.60 -8.88 -17.93
CA PRO A 9 -7.92 -9.25 -16.68
C PRO A 9 -6.56 -9.91 -16.86
N LYS A 10 -6.42 -10.78 -17.86
CA LYS A 10 -5.14 -11.46 -18.14
C LYS A 10 -4.03 -10.46 -18.46
N LEU A 11 -4.31 -9.49 -19.34
CA LEU A 11 -3.35 -8.46 -19.70
C LEU A 11 -3.11 -7.51 -18.54
N PHE A 12 -4.16 -7.15 -17.79
CA PHE A 12 -4.05 -6.29 -16.61
C PHE A 12 -3.07 -6.85 -15.58
N PHE A 13 -3.30 -8.07 -15.09
CA PHE A 13 -2.46 -8.66 -14.06
C PHE A 13 -1.02 -8.95 -14.54
N TRP A 14 -0.83 -9.40 -15.78
CA TRP A 14 0.52 -9.59 -16.33
C TRP A 14 1.26 -8.26 -16.52
N SER A 15 0.58 -7.24 -17.02
CA SER A 15 1.17 -5.90 -17.16
C SER A 15 1.51 -5.29 -15.80
N PHE A 16 0.69 -5.53 -14.77
CA PHE A 16 0.97 -5.09 -13.41
C PHE A 16 2.24 -5.76 -12.86
N ALA A 17 2.35 -7.08 -12.97
CA ALA A 17 3.52 -7.81 -12.50
C ALA A 17 4.80 -7.43 -13.25
N LEU A 18 4.72 -7.23 -14.57
CA LEU A 18 5.86 -6.77 -15.35
C LEU A 18 6.23 -5.33 -15.01
N TRP A 19 5.25 -4.44 -14.88
CA TRP A 19 5.46 -3.04 -14.53
C TRP A 19 6.04 -2.89 -13.13
N SER A 20 5.54 -3.63 -12.14
CA SER A 20 6.09 -3.61 -10.78
C SER A 20 7.56 -4.05 -10.78
N LEU A 21 7.89 -5.13 -11.50
CA LEU A 21 9.28 -5.58 -11.65
C LEU A 21 10.15 -4.50 -12.30
N VAL A 22 9.69 -3.87 -13.38
CA VAL A 22 10.41 -2.78 -14.05
C VAL A 22 10.63 -1.60 -13.10
N CYS A 23 9.62 -1.20 -12.33
CA CYS A 23 9.74 -0.11 -11.36
C CYS A 23 10.75 -0.44 -10.24
N VAL A 24 10.74 -1.67 -9.74
CA VAL A 24 11.71 -2.13 -8.72
C VAL A 24 13.12 -2.12 -9.28
N LEU A 25 13.34 -2.73 -10.45
CA LEU A 25 14.67 -2.76 -11.08
C LEU A 25 15.16 -1.35 -11.41
N THR A 26 14.29 -0.50 -11.95
CA THR A 26 14.63 0.90 -12.28
C THR A 26 15.03 1.66 -11.01
N TRP A 27 14.35 1.44 -9.89
CA TRP A 27 14.72 2.04 -8.60
C TRP A 27 16.15 1.68 -8.20
N PHE A 28 16.46 0.38 -8.17
CA PHE A 28 17.78 -0.12 -7.73
C PHE A 28 18.93 0.24 -8.68
N PHE A 29 18.71 0.33 -9.98
CA PHE A 29 19.78 0.63 -10.94
C PHE A 29 19.98 2.12 -11.18
N PHE A 30 18.92 2.92 -11.17
CA PHE A 30 18.95 4.31 -11.61
C PHE A 30 18.16 5.27 -10.71
N GLY A 31 17.13 4.78 -10.02
CA GLY A 31 16.17 5.61 -9.29
C GLY A 31 16.81 6.47 -8.22
N GLU A 32 17.73 5.91 -7.44
CA GLU A 32 18.44 6.68 -6.40
C GLU A 32 19.21 7.87 -7.01
N GLN A 33 19.99 7.65 -8.07
CA GLN A 33 20.80 8.70 -8.69
C GLN A 33 19.95 9.80 -9.33
N LEU A 34 18.79 9.43 -9.88
CA LEU A 34 17.86 10.36 -10.51
C LEU A 34 17.24 11.36 -9.51
N GLY A 35 17.25 11.06 -8.20
CA GLY A 35 16.71 11.92 -7.16
C GLY A 35 17.36 13.31 -7.11
N GLN A 36 18.66 13.40 -7.43
CA GLN A 36 19.38 14.68 -7.47
C GLN A 36 18.83 15.67 -8.49
N HIS A 37 18.23 15.16 -9.57
CA HIS A 37 17.77 15.98 -10.68
C HIS A 37 16.25 16.13 -10.74
N LEU A 38 15.52 15.10 -10.29
CA LEU A 38 14.07 15.01 -10.46
C LEU A 38 13.29 15.16 -9.15
N SER A 39 13.96 15.12 -7.99
CA SER A 39 13.28 15.31 -6.72
C SER A 39 12.73 16.73 -6.61
N PHE A 40 11.44 16.83 -6.32
CA PHE A 40 10.80 18.09 -5.96
C PHE A 40 10.91 18.39 -4.47
N GLY A 41 11.60 17.54 -3.69
CA GLY A 41 11.75 17.70 -2.25
C GLY A 41 12.36 19.06 -1.85
N GLY A 42 13.31 19.57 -2.65
CA GLY A 42 13.93 20.87 -2.40
C GLY A 42 12.94 22.05 -2.36
N LEU A 43 11.81 21.96 -3.06
CA LEU A 43 10.75 22.98 -2.99
C LEU A 43 10.03 23.01 -1.64
N PHE A 44 10.08 21.91 -0.90
CA PHE A 44 9.42 21.72 0.41
C PHE A 44 10.43 21.67 1.57
N GLY A 45 11.70 22.02 1.32
CA GLY A 45 12.77 21.97 2.32
C GLY A 45 13.36 20.56 2.55
N TYR A 46 13.00 19.59 1.71
CA TYR A 46 13.52 18.22 1.72
C TYR A 46 14.57 18.04 0.62
N GLU A 47 15.72 18.69 0.79
CA GLU A 47 16.79 18.59 -0.20
C GLU A 47 17.30 17.15 -0.31
N TYR A 48 17.41 16.66 -1.55
CA TYR A 48 17.87 15.30 -1.79
C TYR A 48 19.39 15.26 -1.60
N LEU A 49 19.82 14.68 -0.48
CA LEU A 49 21.21 14.32 -0.28
C LEU A 49 21.44 12.92 -0.85
N ILE A 50 22.54 12.72 -1.53
CA ILE A 50 22.91 11.41 -2.05
C ILE A 50 23.15 10.48 -0.84
N PRO A 51 22.41 9.37 -0.70
CA PRO A 51 22.71 8.39 0.33
C PRO A 51 24.16 7.92 0.15
N PRO A 52 24.98 7.84 1.22
CA PRO A 52 26.28 7.22 1.10
C PRO A 52 26.13 5.79 0.58
N PRO A 53 27.06 5.29 -0.26
CA PRO A 53 26.96 3.94 -0.80
C PRO A 53 26.77 2.92 0.34
N SER A 54 25.83 2.00 0.15
CA SER A 54 25.42 0.97 1.12
C SER A 54 26.51 -0.05 1.48
N ALA A 55 27.71 0.07 0.89
CA ALA A 55 28.88 -0.69 1.29
C ALA A 55 29.74 0.14 2.25
N PRO A 56 30.04 -0.35 3.46
CA PRO A 56 31.04 0.30 4.27
C PRO A 56 32.35 0.27 3.48
N ALA A 57 32.97 1.44 3.28
CA ALA A 57 34.37 1.46 2.94
C ALA A 57 35.11 0.66 4.02
N VAL A 58 35.99 -0.25 3.60
CA VAL A 58 36.75 -1.11 4.51
C VAL A 58 37.41 -0.24 5.59
N GLY A 59 36.95 -0.37 6.84
CA GLY A 59 37.53 0.30 8.01
C GLY A 59 36.82 1.55 8.54
N THR A 60 35.70 1.99 7.97
CA THR A 60 34.85 3.02 8.61
C THR A 60 33.75 2.36 9.43
N GLU A 61 33.62 2.75 10.70
CA GLU A 61 32.45 2.42 11.54
C GLU A 61 31.17 2.71 10.74
N ALA A 62 30.18 1.82 10.83
CA ALA A 62 28.88 2.03 10.22
C ALA A 62 28.25 3.26 10.86
N VAL A 63 28.47 4.43 10.25
CA VAL A 63 27.75 5.66 10.57
C VAL A 63 26.28 5.32 10.34
N GLU A 64 25.46 5.42 11.38
CA GLU A 64 24.01 5.24 11.23
C GLU A 64 23.56 6.03 10.01
N PRO A 65 22.79 5.44 9.08
CA PRO A 65 22.34 6.16 7.91
C PRO A 65 21.62 7.40 8.41
N ALA A 66 22.23 8.57 8.22
CA ALA A 66 21.63 9.81 8.64
C ALA A 66 20.23 9.84 8.03
N VAL A 67 19.21 10.03 8.87
CA VAL A 67 17.83 10.18 8.41
C VAL A 67 17.88 11.17 7.27
N ASN A 68 17.49 10.72 6.07
CA ASN A 68 17.55 11.51 4.85
C ASN A 68 16.11 11.70 4.37
N PRO A 69 15.37 12.66 4.94
CA PRO A 69 13.98 12.90 4.58
C PRO A 69 13.81 13.20 3.08
N GLY A 70 14.85 13.76 2.44
CA GLY A 70 14.87 14.01 1.00
C GLY A 70 14.87 12.72 0.16
N ALA A 71 15.58 11.69 0.61
CA ALA A 71 15.59 10.39 -0.05
C ALA A 71 14.24 9.67 0.10
N ASP A 72 13.65 9.70 1.29
CA ASP A 72 12.30 9.15 1.53
C ASP A 72 11.26 9.87 0.68
N PHE A 73 11.31 11.20 0.64
CA PHE A 73 10.43 12.01 -0.22
C PHE A 73 10.55 11.60 -1.69
N TRP A 74 11.79 11.46 -2.19
CA TRP A 74 12.03 11.05 -3.57
C TRP A 74 11.49 9.64 -3.86
N PHE A 75 11.68 8.69 -2.95
CA PHE A 75 11.12 7.35 -3.09
C PHE A 75 9.59 7.39 -3.23
N TYR A 76 8.91 8.15 -2.37
CA TYR A 76 7.46 8.29 -2.45
C TYR A 76 7.00 9.03 -3.72
N GLN A 77 7.73 10.05 -4.14
CA GLN A 77 7.47 10.78 -5.38
C GLN A 77 7.61 9.85 -6.60
N TYR A 78 8.69 9.06 -6.66
CA TYR A 78 8.91 8.06 -7.71
C TYR A 78 7.77 7.03 -7.73
N MET A 79 7.44 6.48 -6.56
CA MET A 79 6.36 5.50 -6.42
C MET A 79 5.03 6.09 -6.92
N PHE A 80 4.71 7.32 -6.51
CA PHE A 80 3.51 8.02 -6.96
C PHE A 80 3.43 8.11 -8.49
N TYR A 81 4.51 8.48 -9.17
CA TYR A 81 4.53 8.53 -10.64
C TYR A 81 4.37 7.16 -11.28
N CYS A 82 5.03 6.13 -10.76
CA CYS A 82 4.88 4.75 -11.23
C CYS A 82 3.42 4.27 -11.15
N TYR A 83 2.74 4.56 -10.05
CA TYR A 83 1.31 4.26 -9.87
C TYR A 83 0.45 5.09 -10.82
N ALA A 84 0.65 6.41 -10.86
CA ALA A 84 -0.14 7.32 -11.68
C ALA A 84 -0.03 6.99 -13.17
N LEU A 85 1.16 6.65 -13.65
CA LEU A 85 1.40 6.24 -15.04
C LEU A 85 0.66 4.94 -15.35
N PHE A 86 0.82 3.90 -14.52
CA PHE A 86 0.15 2.62 -14.73
C PHE A 86 -1.37 2.77 -14.79
N ILE A 87 -1.92 3.50 -13.82
CA ILE A 87 -3.35 3.80 -13.72
C ILE A 87 -3.81 4.59 -14.97
N GLY A 88 -3.09 5.65 -15.33
CA GLY A 88 -3.43 6.52 -16.44
C GLY A 88 -3.46 5.77 -17.77
N VAL A 89 -2.46 4.92 -18.03
CA VAL A 89 -2.38 4.07 -19.22
C VAL A 89 -3.59 3.12 -19.28
N TRP A 90 -3.95 2.48 -18.17
CA TRP A 90 -5.07 1.54 -18.16
C TRP A 90 -6.44 2.20 -18.28
N LEU A 91 -6.63 3.36 -17.67
CA LEU A 91 -7.86 4.14 -17.81
C LEU A 91 -8.05 4.66 -19.25
N TYR A 92 -6.96 4.96 -19.96
CA TYR A 92 -7.00 5.38 -21.36
C TYR A 92 -7.19 4.20 -22.33
N PHE A 93 -6.43 3.11 -22.15
CA PHE A 93 -6.39 1.98 -23.09
C PHE A 93 -7.69 1.15 -23.11
N SER A 94 -8.36 1.00 -21.96
CA SER A 94 -9.56 0.16 -21.86
C SER A 94 -10.67 0.86 -21.08
N PRO A 95 -11.42 1.79 -21.72
CA PRO A 95 -12.56 2.44 -21.10
C PRO A 95 -13.66 1.39 -20.85
N HIS A 96 -13.75 0.93 -19.61
CA HIS A 96 -14.75 -0.01 -19.14
C HIS A 96 -15.65 0.69 -18.11
N LYS A 97 -16.95 0.36 -18.08
CA LYS A 97 -17.93 0.94 -17.13
C LYS A 97 -17.41 0.93 -15.69
N TRP A 98 -16.69 -0.12 -15.32
CA TRP A 98 -16.14 -0.33 -13.98
C TRP A 98 -14.66 0.02 -13.85
N ALA A 99 -13.97 0.51 -14.89
CA ALA A 99 -12.52 0.76 -14.89
C ALA A 99 -12.05 1.65 -13.74
N ARG A 100 -12.83 2.69 -13.39
CA ARG A 100 -12.52 3.55 -12.25
C ARG A 100 -12.53 2.77 -10.93
N TRP A 101 -13.52 1.92 -10.72
CA TRP A 101 -13.61 1.12 -9.48
C TRP A 101 -12.60 -0.02 -9.47
N SER A 102 -12.38 -0.70 -10.59
CA SER A 102 -11.44 -1.82 -10.64
C SER A 102 -9.99 -1.34 -10.60
N VAL A 103 -9.58 -0.43 -11.48
CA VAL A 103 -8.18 0.01 -11.56
C VAL A 103 -7.81 0.93 -10.41
N LEU A 104 -8.51 2.06 -10.23
CA LEU A 104 -8.19 3.00 -9.13
C LEU A 104 -8.48 2.39 -7.77
N GLY A 105 -9.59 1.65 -7.64
CA GLY A 105 -9.96 1.04 -6.37
C GLY A 105 -8.97 -0.03 -5.92
N THR A 106 -8.52 -0.92 -6.80
CA THR A 106 -7.47 -1.89 -6.45
C THR A 106 -6.14 -1.20 -6.16
N ALA A 107 -5.76 -0.18 -6.92
CA ALA A 107 -4.54 0.58 -6.64
C ALA A 107 -4.59 1.27 -5.26
N LEU A 108 -5.73 1.87 -4.91
CA LEU A 108 -5.94 2.50 -3.61
C LEU A 108 -5.87 1.48 -2.48
N ILE A 109 -6.48 0.30 -2.64
CA ILE A 109 -6.41 -0.77 -1.63
C ILE A 109 -4.96 -1.18 -1.39
N ILE A 110 -4.20 -1.47 -2.46
CA ILE A 110 -2.78 -1.85 -2.34
C ILE A 110 -1.96 -0.75 -1.64
N PHE A 111 -2.15 0.51 -2.03
CA PHE A 111 -1.46 1.64 -1.43
C PHE A 111 -1.77 1.78 0.06
N VAL A 112 -3.06 1.69 0.42
CA VAL A 112 -3.47 1.83 1.82
C VAL A 112 -3.01 0.66 2.67
N THR A 113 -3.04 -0.58 2.15
CA THR A 113 -2.48 -1.74 2.87
C THR A 113 -0.98 -1.58 3.11
N TRP A 114 -0.23 -1.12 2.11
CA TRP A 114 1.19 -0.79 2.29
C TRP A 114 1.40 0.29 3.36
N PHE A 115 0.59 1.36 3.35
CA PHE A 115 0.70 2.44 4.32
C PHE A 115 0.30 2.00 5.75
N GLN A 116 -0.67 1.08 5.89
CA GLN A 116 -1.00 0.48 7.18
C GLN A 116 0.19 -0.25 7.81
N VAL A 117 0.93 -1.03 7.02
CA VAL A 117 2.13 -1.70 7.53
C VAL A 117 3.18 -0.68 7.97
N HIS A 118 3.35 0.42 7.23
CA HIS A 118 4.27 1.46 7.65
C HIS A 118 3.90 2.05 9.02
N LEU A 119 2.60 2.23 9.31
CA LEU A 119 2.14 2.64 10.63
C LEU A 119 2.44 1.58 11.71
N ASP A 120 2.33 0.28 11.38
CA ASP A 120 2.67 -0.81 12.30
C ASP A 120 4.16 -0.80 12.67
N VAL A 121 5.06 -0.51 11.71
CA VAL A 121 6.50 -0.33 11.96
C VAL A 121 6.74 0.86 12.88
N LEU A 122 6.08 2.01 12.63
CA LEU A 122 6.20 3.18 13.50
C LEU A 122 5.74 2.91 14.94
N ILE A 123 4.67 2.12 15.10
CA ILE A 123 4.20 1.67 16.43
C ILE A 123 5.25 0.76 17.08
N ASN A 124 5.85 -0.15 16.32
CA ASN A 124 6.88 -1.06 16.82
C ASN A 124 8.15 -0.31 17.27
N ASP A 125 8.64 0.66 16.48
CA ASP A 125 9.80 1.49 16.84
C ASP A 125 9.51 2.37 18.07
N TRP A 126 8.27 2.87 18.16
CA TRP A 126 7.79 3.57 19.35
C TRP A 126 7.81 2.67 20.59
N PHE A 127 7.36 1.41 20.48
CA PHE A 127 7.40 0.46 21.60
C PHE A 127 8.82 0.29 22.13
N GLY A 128 9.82 0.11 21.25
CA GLY A 128 11.23 0.03 21.65
C GLY A 128 11.67 1.26 22.43
N SER A 129 11.47 2.44 21.83
CA SER A 129 11.85 3.73 22.44
C SER A 129 11.17 3.98 23.80
N PHE A 130 9.89 3.62 23.92
CA PHE A 130 9.12 3.79 25.15
C PHE A 130 9.60 2.87 26.27
N TYR A 131 9.88 1.59 25.98
CA TYR A 131 10.38 0.67 26.99
C TYR A 131 11.82 0.96 27.39
N ASP A 132 12.66 1.43 26.47
CA ASP A 132 14.01 1.90 26.79
C ASP A 132 13.95 3.12 27.73
N ALA A 133 13.01 4.03 27.50
CA ALA A 133 12.76 5.13 28.41
C ALA A 133 12.35 4.61 29.82
N ILE A 134 11.40 3.68 29.91
CA ILE A 134 11.01 3.08 31.19
C ILE A 134 12.22 2.45 31.91
N GLN A 135 13.07 1.72 31.18
CA GLN A 135 14.26 1.10 31.76
C GLN A 135 15.23 2.14 32.34
N GLN A 136 15.47 3.24 31.62
CA GLN A 136 16.33 4.33 32.09
C GLN A 136 15.78 4.98 33.37
N ALA A 137 14.48 5.26 33.39
CA ALA A 137 13.78 5.83 34.54
C ALA A 137 13.89 4.95 35.79
N LEU A 138 13.87 3.62 35.63
CA LEU A 138 14.06 2.66 36.71
C LEU A 138 15.53 2.51 37.14
N ALA A 139 16.48 2.61 36.20
CA ALA A 139 17.90 2.44 36.47
C ALA A 139 18.53 3.64 37.20
N LYS A 140 18.14 4.86 36.86
CA LYS A 140 18.65 6.09 37.47
C LYS A 140 17.49 7.05 37.80
N PRO A 141 17.33 7.47 39.06
CA PRO A 141 16.37 8.50 39.43
C PRO A 141 16.60 9.80 38.66
N ASN A 142 15.53 10.48 38.23
CA ASN A 142 15.56 11.72 37.44
C ASN A 142 16.30 11.64 36.08
N SER A 143 16.46 10.43 35.51
CA SER A 143 17.01 10.26 34.17
C SER A 143 16.04 10.66 33.05
N ILE A 144 14.74 10.62 33.34
CA ILE A 144 13.65 10.97 32.40
C ILE A 144 12.76 12.01 33.04
N THR A 145 12.38 13.02 32.26
CA THR A 145 11.43 14.04 32.69
C THR A 145 9.99 13.57 32.47
N ALA A 146 9.04 14.14 33.23
CA ALA A 146 7.62 13.86 32.99
C ALA A 146 7.20 14.25 31.57
N ASP A 147 7.78 15.32 31.02
CA ASP A 147 7.50 15.81 29.67
C ASP A 147 7.94 14.80 28.60
N ASP A 148 9.10 14.16 28.75
CA ASP A 148 9.56 13.10 27.83
C ASP A 148 8.59 11.91 27.82
N TYR A 149 8.12 11.51 29.01
CA TYR A 149 7.16 10.41 29.15
C TYR A 149 5.80 10.74 28.51
N TYR A 150 5.24 11.91 28.82
CA TYR A 150 3.98 12.35 28.19
C TYR A 150 4.13 12.61 26.69
N GLY A 151 5.30 13.09 26.25
CA GLY A 151 5.66 13.24 24.85
C GLY A 151 5.58 11.91 24.10
N GLN A 152 6.13 10.84 24.67
CA GLN A 152 6.00 9.49 24.09
C GLN A 152 4.54 9.05 23.97
N LEU A 153 3.71 9.28 25.00
CA LEU A 153 2.28 8.95 24.94
C LEU A 153 1.53 9.75 23.86
N LEU A 154 1.90 11.03 23.67
CA LEU A 154 1.33 11.87 22.61
C LEU A 154 1.73 11.37 21.22
N THR A 155 3.01 11.02 21.01
CA THR A 155 3.50 10.43 19.75
C THR A 155 2.72 9.17 19.39
N PHE A 156 2.54 8.25 20.36
CA PHE A 156 1.71 7.06 20.16
C PHE A 156 0.26 7.42 19.81
N GLY A 157 -0.33 8.36 20.55
CA GLY A 157 -1.69 8.81 20.30
C GLY A 157 -1.90 9.34 18.88
N GLN A 158 -0.93 10.07 18.33
CA GLN A 158 -0.96 10.56 16.95
C GLN A 158 -0.93 9.42 15.93
N ILE A 159 0.02 8.48 16.08
CA ILE A 159 0.17 7.33 15.17
C ILE A 159 -1.09 6.46 15.22
N ALA A 160 -1.56 6.12 16.43
CA ALA A 160 -2.72 5.28 16.65
C ALA A 160 -4.02 5.90 16.10
N LEU A 161 -4.21 7.23 16.24
CA LEU A 161 -5.38 7.92 15.71
C LEU A 161 -5.44 7.84 14.18
N ILE A 162 -4.29 8.04 13.51
CA ILE A 162 -4.18 7.91 12.06
C ILE A 162 -4.46 6.46 11.66
N ALA A 163 -3.84 5.49 12.33
CA ALA A 163 -4.01 4.06 12.03
C ALA A 163 -5.45 3.58 12.16
N VAL A 164 -6.13 3.94 13.26
CA VAL A 164 -7.53 3.56 13.49
C VAL A 164 -8.45 4.20 12.45
N THR A 165 -8.26 5.49 12.19
CA THR A 165 -9.06 6.24 11.22
C THR A 165 -8.91 5.64 9.83
N LEU A 166 -7.66 5.42 9.40
CA LEU A 166 -7.34 4.78 8.13
C LEU A 166 -7.96 3.37 8.04
N SER A 167 -7.86 2.56 9.10
CA SER A 167 -8.44 1.22 9.15
C SER A 167 -9.95 1.21 8.94
N VAL A 168 -10.67 2.14 9.59
CA VAL A 168 -12.13 2.27 9.41
C VAL A 168 -12.49 2.66 7.98
N PHE A 169 -11.82 3.68 7.42
CA PHE A 169 -12.07 4.10 6.04
C PHE A 169 -11.72 3.00 5.02
N THR A 170 -10.64 2.26 5.26
CA THR A 170 -10.22 1.13 4.42
C THR A 170 -11.29 0.05 4.41
N ARG A 171 -11.77 -0.37 5.59
CA ARG A 171 -12.84 -1.37 5.70
C ARG A 171 -14.10 -0.93 4.96
N PHE A 172 -14.50 0.33 5.13
CA PHE A 172 -15.65 0.89 4.40
C PHE A 172 -15.43 0.88 2.89
N PHE A 173 -14.27 1.34 2.42
CA PHE A 173 -13.94 1.42 1.01
C PHE A 173 -13.88 0.03 0.36
N VAL A 174 -13.22 -0.93 1.00
CA VAL A 174 -13.12 -2.32 0.51
C VAL A 174 -14.50 -2.96 0.43
N SER A 175 -15.35 -2.78 1.45
CA SER A 175 -16.74 -3.23 1.42
C SER A 175 -17.51 -2.65 0.22
N HIS A 176 -17.36 -1.34 -0.02
CA HIS A 176 -17.99 -0.69 -1.17
C HIS A 176 -17.43 -1.18 -2.51
N TRP A 177 -16.12 -1.41 -2.59
CA TRP A 177 -15.43 -1.94 -3.76
C TRP A 177 -15.93 -3.34 -4.13
N ILE A 178 -16.08 -4.22 -3.14
CA ILE A 178 -16.66 -5.57 -3.31
C ILE A 178 -18.10 -5.50 -3.77
N PHE A 179 -18.89 -4.59 -3.19
CA PHE A 179 -20.26 -4.40 -3.63
C PHE A 179 -20.34 -4.04 -5.12
N ARG A 180 -19.48 -3.13 -5.60
CA ARG A 180 -19.40 -2.79 -7.03
C ARG A 180 -18.98 -3.98 -7.89
N TRP A 181 -18.03 -4.79 -7.41
CA TRP A 181 -17.64 -6.01 -8.13
C TRP A 181 -18.79 -7.02 -8.21
N ARG A 182 -19.55 -7.20 -7.13
CA ARG A 182 -20.75 -8.04 -7.11
C ARG A 182 -21.81 -7.53 -8.10
N THR A 183 -22.06 -6.22 -8.17
CA THR A 183 -22.95 -5.64 -9.17
C THR A 183 -22.47 -5.94 -10.59
N ALA A 184 -21.17 -5.76 -10.85
CA ALA A 184 -20.59 -6.02 -12.18
C ALA A 184 -20.73 -7.49 -12.60
N MET A 185 -20.51 -8.42 -11.67
CA MET A 185 -20.72 -9.85 -11.93
C MET A 185 -22.19 -10.17 -12.18
N ASN A 186 -23.11 -9.61 -11.40
CA ASN A 186 -24.54 -9.81 -11.58
C ASN A 186 -25.02 -9.30 -12.95
N ASP A 187 -24.65 -8.06 -13.33
CA ASP A 187 -24.95 -7.47 -14.63
C ASP A 187 -24.46 -8.39 -15.77
N TYR A 188 -23.23 -8.89 -15.67
CA TYR A 188 -22.63 -9.78 -16.66
C TYR A 188 -23.39 -11.10 -16.80
N TYR A 189 -23.71 -11.79 -15.71
CA TYR A 189 -24.43 -13.06 -15.77
C TYR A 189 -25.88 -12.90 -16.22
N THR A 190 -26.53 -11.79 -15.86
CA THR A 190 -27.88 -11.46 -16.32
C THR A 190 -27.91 -11.21 -17.84
N SER A 191 -26.86 -10.60 -18.40
CA SER A 191 -26.74 -10.47 -19.87
C SER A 191 -26.63 -11.82 -20.60
N LEU A 192 -26.18 -12.87 -19.90
CA LEU A 192 -26.04 -14.23 -20.41
C LEU A 192 -27.21 -15.13 -20.01
N TRP A 193 -28.27 -14.57 -19.42
CA TRP A 193 -29.39 -15.33 -18.83
C TRP A 193 -29.98 -16.37 -19.77
N GLY A 194 -30.14 -16.02 -21.06
CA GLY A 194 -30.64 -16.95 -22.08
C GLY A 194 -29.84 -18.25 -22.19
N ARG A 195 -28.54 -18.24 -21.86
CA ARG A 195 -27.68 -19.44 -21.86
C ARG A 195 -27.66 -20.16 -20.52
N VAL A 196 -27.66 -19.40 -19.41
CA VAL A 196 -27.42 -19.96 -18.07
C VAL A 196 -28.69 -20.39 -17.33
N ARG A 197 -29.88 -19.90 -17.74
CA ARG A 197 -31.15 -20.15 -17.03
C ARG A 197 -31.57 -21.62 -16.95
N HIS A 198 -30.99 -22.48 -17.79
CA HIS A 198 -31.27 -23.92 -17.82
C HIS A 198 -30.48 -24.70 -16.76
N ILE A 199 -29.55 -24.05 -16.07
CA ILE A 199 -28.75 -24.64 -15.00
C ILE A 199 -29.57 -24.59 -13.70
N GLU A 200 -29.61 -25.69 -12.97
CA GLU A 200 -30.30 -25.77 -11.68
C GLU A 200 -29.76 -24.74 -10.69
N GLY A 201 -30.67 -23.94 -10.13
CA GLY A 201 -30.34 -22.87 -9.21
C GLY A 201 -29.52 -21.73 -9.84
N ALA A 202 -29.61 -21.50 -11.16
CA ALA A 202 -28.82 -20.48 -11.85
C ALA A 202 -28.88 -19.09 -11.19
N SER A 203 -30.06 -18.63 -10.76
CA SER A 203 -30.22 -17.35 -10.07
C SER A 203 -29.54 -17.33 -8.70
N GLN A 204 -29.62 -18.43 -7.95
CA GLN A 204 -28.99 -18.59 -6.64
C GLN A 204 -27.46 -18.62 -6.77
N ARG A 205 -26.92 -19.41 -7.71
CA ARG A 205 -25.48 -19.46 -8.00
C ARG A 205 -24.93 -18.10 -8.40
N VAL A 206 -25.64 -17.35 -9.24
CA VAL A 206 -25.22 -15.98 -9.61
C VAL A 206 -25.17 -15.05 -8.39
N GLN A 207 -25.98 -15.24 -7.36
CA GLN A 207 -25.94 -14.41 -6.15
C GLN A 207 -24.91 -14.91 -5.14
N GLU A 208 -24.96 -16.19 -4.78
CA GLU A 208 -24.12 -16.79 -3.74
C GLU A 208 -22.68 -16.97 -4.20
N ASP A 209 -22.45 -17.49 -5.40
CA ASP A 209 -21.08 -17.74 -5.89
C ASP A 209 -20.35 -16.42 -6.15
N THR A 210 -21.04 -15.38 -6.64
CA THR A 210 -20.42 -14.08 -6.85
C THR A 210 -20.07 -13.39 -5.54
N MET A 211 -20.93 -13.50 -4.53
CA MET A 211 -20.64 -13.02 -3.17
C MET A 211 -19.41 -13.77 -2.61
N ARG A 212 -19.47 -15.10 -2.55
CA ARG A 212 -18.39 -15.95 -2.02
C ARG A 212 -17.07 -15.69 -2.74
N PHE A 213 -17.09 -15.62 -4.07
CA PHE A 213 -15.90 -15.36 -4.87
C PHE A 213 -15.28 -13.99 -4.54
N SER A 214 -16.09 -12.93 -4.48
CA SER A 214 -15.56 -11.60 -4.17
C SER A 214 -14.96 -11.50 -2.77
N THR A 215 -15.57 -12.14 -1.78
CA THR A 215 -15.07 -12.19 -0.40
C THR A 215 -13.78 -13.00 -0.28
N ILE A 216 -13.70 -14.16 -0.95
CA ILE A 216 -12.48 -14.98 -0.96
C ILE A 216 -11.33 -14.22 -1.64
N MET A 217 -11.60 -13.52 -2.74
CA MET A 217 -10.59 -12.76 -3.45
C MET A 217 -10.07 -11.56 -2.66
N GLU A 218 -10.94 -10.89 -1.90
CA GLU A 218 -10.54 -9.86 -0.93
C GLU A 218 -9.61 -10.44 0.13
N SER A 219 -10.04 -11.49 0.83
CA SER A 219 -9.26 -12.08 1.92
C SER A 219 -7.89 -12.56 1.44
N LEU A 220 -7.85 -13.23 0.28
CA LEU A 220 -6.60 -13.69 -0.32
C LEU A 220 -5.68 -12.53 -0.69
N GLY A 221 -6.23 -11.44 -1.23
CA GLY A 221 -5.47 -10.25 -1.59
C GLY A 221 -4.85 -9.58 -0.38
N VAL A 222 -5.61 -9.39 0.70
CA VAL A 222 -5.12 -8.80 1.96
C VAL A 222 -4.05 -9.69 2.58
N SER A 223 -4.31 -11.00 2.73
CA SER A 223 -3.34 -11.92 3.34
C SER A 223 -2.04 -12.04 2.55
N LEU A 224 -2.09 -11.94 1.21
CA LEU A 224 -0.89 -11.96 0.38
C LEU A 224 -0.02 -10.73 0.63
N VAL A 225 -0.62 -9.53 0.66
CA VAL A 225 0.13 -8.29 0.94
C VAL A 225 0.71 -8.33 2.35
N ASP A 226 -0.11 -8.73 3.33
CA ASP A 226 0.30 -8.86 4.73
C ASP A 226 1.50 -9.82 4.92
N SER A 227 1.46 -10.98 4.23
CA SER A 227 2.53 -11.98 4.30
C SER A 227 3.85 -11.50 3.68
N VAL A 228 3.79 -10.79 2.55
CA VAL A 228 4.99 -10.23 1.91
C VAL A 228 5.61 -9.16 2.79
N MET A 229 4.76 -8.34 3.41
CA MET A 229 5.20 -7.23 4.25
C MET A 229 5.74 -7.68 5.61
N THR A 230 5.25 -8.79 6.18
CA THR A 230 5.82 -9.39 7.40
C THR A 230 7.22 -9.98 7.17
N LEU A 231 7.55 -10.33 5.92
CA LEU A 231 8.82 -10.96 5.56
C LEU A 231 9.96 -9.93 5.37
N ILE A 232 9.62 -8.66 5.14
CA ILE A 232 10.56 -7.55 4.89
C ILE A 232 10.82 -6.82 6.19
#